data_AF-A0A533VV28-F1
#
_entry.id   AF-A0A533VV28-F1
#
_cell.length_a   1.000
_cell.length_b   1.000
_cell.length_c   1.000
_cell.angle_alpha   90.00
_cell.angle_beta   90.00
_cell.angle_gamma   90.00
#
_symmetry.space_group_name_H-M   'P 1'
#
loop_
_entity.id
_entity.type
_entity.pdbx_description
1 polymer ?
#
loop_
_entity_poly.entity_id
_entity_poly.type
_entity_poly.pdbx_seq_one_letter_code
_entity_poly.pdbx_strand_id
1 'polypeptide(L)'
;MAKEWEIRGLFGNEYALETAVEELNKHAGVQCEVLDRRNLSVRLKGRDESLEGIIRRAIEIAHGYVESEAPLGDFEKTKQRLKEKKLREFEEKKRRAAKH
;
A
#
# COMPACT_ATOMS: atom_id res chain seq x y z
N MET A 1 7.37 20.91 8.06
CA MET A 1 6.70 20.48 6.82
C MET A 1 5.87 19.26 7.17
N ALA A 2 4.58 19.22 6.80
CA ALA A 2 3.77 18.02 7.02
C ALA A 2 4.40 16.86 6.26
N LYS A 3 4.57 15.71 6.92
CA LYS A 3 5.10 14.51 6.27
C LYS A 3 4.05 14.03 5.28
N GLU A 4 4.43 13.83 4.02
CA GLU A 4 3.53 13.29 3.00
C GLU A 4 2.94 11.97 3.48
N TRP A 5 1.66 11.74 3.17
CA TRP A 5 0.90 10.58 3.62
C TRP A 5 0.58 9.68 2.43
N GLU A 6 0.55 8.37 2.65
CA GLU A 6 0.33 7.37 1.61
C GLU A 6 -0.69 6.32 2.09
N ILE A 7 -1.65 6.02 1.22
CA ILE A 7 -2.59 4.91 1.38
C ILE A 7 -2.34 3.91 0.24
N ARG A 8 -2.14 2.64 0.59
CA ARG A 8 -1.92 1.54 -0.36
C ARG A 8 -3.19 0.72 -0.53
N GLY A 9 -3.62 0.55 -1.78
CA GLY A 9 -4.73 -0.31 -2.15
C GLY A 9 -4.26 -1.53 -2.95
N LEU A 10 -4.79 -2.70 -2.59
CA LEU A 10 -4.61 -3.95 -3.33
C LEU A 10 -5.95 -4.42 -3.90
N PHE A 11 -5.97 -4.73 -5.19
CA PHE A 11 -7.18 -5.10 -5.92
C PHE A 11 -7.13 -6.54 -6.42
N GLY A 12 -8.29 -7.18 -6.54
CA GLY A 12 -8.39 -8.54 -7.07
C GLY A 12 -8.02 -8.64 -8.55
N ASN A 13 -8.28 -7.58 -9.32
CA ASN A 13 -8.03 -7.50 -10.76
C ASN A 13 -7.76 -6.04 -11.18
N GLU A 14 -7.29 -5.87 -12.42
CA GLU A 14 -6.91 -4.58 -13.01
C GLU A 14 -8.10 -3.64 -13.19
N TYR A 15 -9.25 -4.17 -13.63
CA TYR A 15 -10.47 -3.37 -13.82
C TYR A 15 -10.97 -2.71 -12.51
N ALA A 16 -10.91 -3.45 -11.40
CA ALA A 16 -11.22 -2.94 -10.07
C ALA A 16 -10.27 -1.80 -9.66
N LEU A 17 -8.97 -1.95 -9.94
CA LEU A 17 -7.99 -0.91 -9.70
C LEU A 17 -8.26 0.34 -10.55
N GLU A 18 -8.51 0.18 -11.84
CA GLU A 18 -8.81 1.28 -12.76
C GLU A 18 -10.06 2.06 -12.31
N THR A 19 -11.11 1.34 -11.91
CA THR A 19 -12.34 1.95 -11.37
C THR A 19 -12.05 2.83 -10.16
N ALA A 20 -11.21 2.35 -9.22
CA ALA A 20 -10.82 3.14 -8.06
C ALA A 20 -10.00 4.39 -8.46
N VAL A 21 -9.06 4.25 -9.40
CA VAL A 21 -8.23 5.36 -9.88
C VAL A 21 -9.08 6.44 -10.55
N GLU A 22 -10.03 6.05 -11.40
CA GLU A 22 -10.94 6.98 -12.06
C GLU A 22 -11.78 7.78 -11.05
N GLU A 23 -12.28 7.14 -10.00
CA GLU A 23 -13.02 7.81 -8.95
C GLU A 23 -12.13 8.77 -8.16
N LEU A 24 -10.95 8.31 -7.75
CA LEU A 24 -10.02 9.10 -6.92
C LEU A 24 -9.47 10.32 -7.65
N ASN A 25 -9.25 10.24 -8.95
CA ASN A 25 -8.76 11.35 -9.76
C ASN A 25 -9.77 12.52 -9.86
N LYS A 26 -11.03 12.32 -9.45
CA LYS A 26 -12.03 13.40 -9.36
C LYS A 26 -11.80 14.32 -8.16
N HIS A 27 -10.98 13.90 -7.19
CA HIS A 27 -10.74 14.64 -5.96
C HIS A 27 -9.43 15.44 -6.02
N ALA A 28 -9.53 16.76 -5.84
CA ALA A 28 -8.35 17.62 -5.76
C ALA A 28 -7.53 17.30 -4.49
N GLY A 29 -6.20 17.28 -4.61
CA GLY A 29 -5.29 17.00 -3.50
C GLY A 29 -4.92 15.53 -3.34
N VAL A 30 -5.51 14.64 -4.15
CA VAL A 30 -5.16 13.23 -4.26
C VAL A 30 -4.21 13.02 -5.44
N GLN A 31 -3.15 12.25 -5.24
CA GLN A 31 -2.27 11.80 -6.32
C GLN A 31 -2.25 10.28 -6.38
N CYS A 32 -2.86 9.72 -7.43
CA CYS A 32 -2.87 8.28 -7.69
C CYS A 32 -1.61 7.86 -8.46
N GLU A 33 -0.97 6.78 -8.02
CA GLU A 33 0.17 6.16 -8.69
C GLU A 33 -0.07 4.64 -8.74
N VAL A 34 -0.30 4.11 -9.93
CA VAL A 34 -0.43 2.67 -10.16
C VAL A 34 0.96 2.04 -10.12
N LEU A 35 1.23 1.18 -9.14
CA LEU A 35 2.51 0.47 -9.04
C LEU A 35 2.59 -0.74 -9.96
N ASP A 36 1.50 -1.51 -10.01
CA ASP A 36 1.32 -2.67 -10.88
C ASP A 36 -0.18 -2.91 -11.13
N ARG A 37 -0.51 -4.00 -11.84
CA ARG A 37 -1.88 -4.34 -12.25
C ARG A 37 -2.89 -4.51 -11.10
N ARG A 38 -2.44 -4.57 -9.84
CA ARG A 38 -3.28 -4.75 -8.66
C ARG A 38 -2.92 -3.82 -7.50
N ASN A 39 -1.81 -3.10 -7.57
CA ASN A 39 -1.33 -2.25 -6.48
C ASN A 39 -1.44 -0.78 -6.84
N LEU A 40 -2.16 -0.04 -6.00
CA LEU A 40 -2.34 1.40 -6.09
C LEU A 40 -1.63 2.08 -4.91
N SER A 41 -0.90 3.15 -5.20
CA SER A 41 -0.53 4.17 -4.21
C SER A 41 -1.41 5.39 -4.34
N VAL A 42 -1.88 5.90 -3.22
CA VAL A 42 -2.60 7.17 -3.15
C VAL A 42 -1.86 8.09 -2.21
N ARG A 43 -1.28 9.16 -2.75
CA ARG A 43 -0.45 10.12 -1.99
C ARG A 43 -1.23 11.39 -1.68
N LEU A 44 -1.00 11.90 -0.48
CA LEU A 44 -1.54 13.15 0.05
C LEU A 44 -0.38 14.04 0.53
N LYS A 45 -0.47 15.35 0.30
CA LYS A 45 0.54 16.33 0.74
C LYS A 45 0.61 16.51 2.26
N GLY A 46 -0.35 15.95 2.99
CA GLY A 46 -0.43 15.95 4.44
C GLY A 46 -1.58 15.06 4.90
N ARG A 47 -1.75 14.96 6.21
CA ARG A 47 -2.83 14.20 6.81
C ARG A 47 -4.16 14.96 6.66
N ASP A 48 -5.12 14.34 5.99
CA ASP A 48 -6.46 14.90 5.76
C ASP A 48 -7.47 13.77 5.95
N GLU A 49 -8.09 13.73 7.12
CA GLU A 49 -9.00 12.63 7.50
C GLU A 49 -10.22 12.52 6.56
N SER A 50 -10.62 13.62 5.93
CA SER A 50 -11.72 13.61 4.96
C SER A 50 -11.31 12.89 3.68
N LEU A 51 -10.16 13.28 3.12
CA LEU A 51 -9.60 12.63 1.93
C LEU A 51 -9.22 11.18 2.21
N GLU A 52 -8.63 10.88 3.37
CA GLU A 52 -8.33 9.50 3.80
C GLU A 52 -9.60 8.63 3.80
N GLY A 53 -10.72 9.15 4.33
CA GLY A 53 -12.00 8.45 4.33
C GLY A 53 -12.62 8.29 2.94
N ILE A 54 -12.43 9.26 2.04
CA ILE A 54 -12.81 9.13 0.62
C ILE A 54 -11.98 8.03 -0.05
N ILE A 55 -10.66 8.03 0.18
CA ILE A 55 -9.74 7.08 -0.43
C ILE A 55 -10.07 5.65 -0.03
N ARG A 56 -10.26 5.43 1.27
CA ARG A 56 -10.64 4.12 1.81
C ARG A 56 -11.94 3.61 1.18
N ARG A 57 -12.97 4.46 1.13
CA ARG A 57 -14.26 4.10 0.54
C ARG A 57 -14.17 3.81 -0.95
N ALA A 58 -13.41 4.59 -1.71
CA ALA A 58 -13.22 4.35 -3.14
C ALA A 58 -12.55 2.99 -3.39
N ILE A 59 -11.52 2.65 -2.60
CA ILE A 59 -10.86 1.34 -2.64
C ILE A 59 -11.86 0.22 -2.30
N GLU A 60 -12.61 0.35 -1.21
CA GLU A 60 -13.58 -0.65 -0.76
C GLU A 60 -14.73 -0.87 -1.76
N ILE A 61 -15.30 0.22 -2.31
CA ILE A 61 -16.39 0.16 -3.31
C ILE A 61 -15.92 -0.54 -4.58
N ALA A 62 -14.68 -0.30 -4.99
CA ALA A 62 -14.07 -0.96 -6.13
C ALA A 62 -13.58 -2.39 -5.81
N HIS A 63 -14.01 -2.99 -4.68
CA HIS A 63 -13.62 -4.34 -4.24
C HIS A 63 -12.10 -4.51 -4.00
N GLY A 64 -11.42 -3.41 -3.68
CA GLY A 64 -10.04 -3.40 -3.21
C GLY A 64 -9.95 -3.52 -1.69
N TYR A 65 -8.73 -3.73 -1.22
CA TYR A 65 -8.36 -3.81 0.19
C TYR A 65 -7.28 -2.78 0.51
N VAL A 66 -7.42 -2.06 1.63
CA VAL A 66 -6.40 -1.13 2.11
C VAL A 66 -5.30 -1.91 2.83
N GLU A 67 -4.12 -2.00 2.20
CA GLU A 67 -2.98 -2.70 2.77
C GLU A 67 -2.21 -1.85 3.80
N SER A 68 -2.21 -0.53 3.63
CA SER A 68 -1.43 0.36 4.49
C SER A 68 -1.93 1.80 4.47
N GLU A 69 -1.86 2.46 5.62
CA GLU A 69 -2.08 3.89 5.80
C GLU A 69 -0.91 4.41 6.66
N ALA A 70 0.04 5.09 6.03
CA ALA A 70 1.29 5.47 6.69
C ALA A 70 1.92 6.70 6.04
N PRO A 71 2.90 7.35 6.70
CA PRO A 71 3.72 8.34 6.01
C PRO A 71 4.43 7.74 4.79
N LEU A 72 4.63 8.55 3.76
CA LEU A 72 5.26 8.13 2.51
C LEU A 72 6.60 7.42 2.76
N GLY A 73 6.73 6.24 2.17
CA GLY A 73 7.94 5.40 2.24
C GLY A 73 8.08 4.54 3.50
N ASP A 74 7.21 4.68 4.51
CA ASP A 74 7.28 3.83 5.71
C ASP A 74 6.76 2.39 5.42
N PHE A 75 5.87 2.22 4.44
CA PHE A 75 5.43 0.90 3.96
C PHE A 75 6.59 0.08 3.39
N GLU A 76 7.37 0.64 2.45
CA GLU A 76 8.50 -0.04 1.82
C GLU A 76 9.59 -0.41 2.83
N LYS A 77 9.88 0.48 3.79
CA LYS A 77 10.80 0.18 4.91
C LYS A 77 10.30 -1.01 5.74
N THR A 78 9.00 -1.05 6.02
CA THR A 78 8.39 -2.15 6.79
C THR A 78 8.45 -3.46 6.01
N LYS A 79 8.10 -3.43 4.72
CA LYS A 79 8.16 -4.58 3.82
C LYS A 79 9.57 -5.15 3.69
N GLN A 80 10.58 -4.29 3.56
CA GLN A 80 11.99 -4.68 3.51
C GLN A 80 12.42 -5.37 4.82
N ARG A 81 12.10 -4.76 5.98
CA ARG A 81 12.43 -5.34 7.29
C ARG A 81 11.80 -6.72 7.51
N LEU A 82 10.55 -6.91 7.08
CA LEU A 82 9.88 -8.20 7.15
C LEU A 82 10.53 -9.25 6.25
N LYS A 83 10.94 -8.85 5.03
CA LYS A 83 11.65 -9.74 4.10
C LYS A 83 12.98 -10.19 4.67
N GLU A 84 13.76 -9.28 5.24
CA GLU A 84 15.04 -9.58 5.88
C GLU A 84 14.87 -10.53 7.08
N LYS A 85 13.85 -10.29 7.91
CA LYS A 85 13.54 -11.17 9.05
C LYS A 85 13.22 -12.60 8.58
N LYS A 86 12.34 -12.75 7.59
CA LYS A 86 11.97 -14.06 7.04
C LYS A 86 13.17 -14.79 6.42
N LEU A 87 14.06 -14.06 5.74
CA LEU A 87 15.27 -14.63 5.17
C LEU A 87 16.21 -15.18 6.25
N ARG A 88 16.45 -14.41 7.32
CA ARG A 88 17.27 -14.85 8.46
C ARG A 88 16.69 -16.09 9.13
N GLU A 89 15.38 -16.11 9.38
CA GLU A 89 14.69 -17.26 9.97
C GLU A 89 14.79 -18.51 9.09
N PHE A 90 14.71 -18.36 7.76
CA PHE A 90 14.87 -19.44 6.81
C PHE A 90 16.31 -20.00 6.78
N GLU A 91 17.31 -19.11 6.75
CA GLU A 91 18.72 -19.51 6.80
C GLU A 91 19.07 -20.22 8.10
N GLU A 92 18.52 -19.76 9.24
CA GLU A 92 18.73 -20.40 10.54
C GLU A 92 18.09 -21.78 10.59
N LYS A 93 16.86 -21.94 10.08
CA LYS A 93 16.21 -23.25 9.93
C LYS A 93 17.04 -24.19 9.06
N LYS A 94 17.55 -23.71 7.93
CA LYS A 94 18.40 -24.51 7.02
C LYS A 94 19.70 -24.95 7.69
N ARG A 95 20.35 -24.06 8.45
CA ARG A 95 21.56 -24.38 9.23
C ARG A 95 21.31 -25.41 10.34
N ARG A 96 20.16 -25.33 11.02
CA ARG A 96 19.76 -26.31 12.04
C ARG A 96 19.48 -27.68 11.42
N ALA A 97 18.78 -27.72 10.29
CA ALA A 97 18.48 -28.95 9.57
C ALA A 97 19.72 -29.65 8.98
N ALA A 98 20.76 -28.89 8.60
CA ALA A 98 22.02 -29.44 8.07
C ALA A 98 23.01 -29.91 9.15
N LYS A 99 22.72 -29.66 10.43
CA LYS A 99 23.54 -30.10 11.58
C LYS A 99 23.00 -31.35 12.28
N HIS A 100 21.85 -31.87 11.82
CA HIS A 100 21.24 -33.13 12.22
C HIS A 100 21.39 -34.15 11.10
#